data_AF-A0A7G7XHK8-F1
#
_entry.id   AF-A0A7G7XHK8-F1
#
_cell.length_a   1.000
_cell.length_b   1.000
_cell.length_c   1.000
_cell.angle_alpha   90.00
_cell.angle_beta   90.00
_cell.angle_gamma   90.00
#
_symmetry.space_group_name_H-M   'P 1'
#
loop_
_entity.id
_entity.type
_entity.pdbx_description
1 polymer ?
#
loop_
_entity_poly.entity_id
_entity_poly.type
_entity_poly.pdbx_seq_one_letter_code
_entity_poly.pdbx_strand_id
1 'polypeptide(L)'
;MTAANTDKQLIGCSVSDLQLYAAACLEAYCLKQGIAHPAVDDLIKHLEGYPEKDRLLAWERAGAQLALNGRGDDLPASLVALIAPEDIETFSSIVDSAVEVGMVDLYGGATDLPVIFMDKIIAILRRNLIDLPELKGAAIV
;
A
#
# COMPACT_ATOMS: atom_id res chain seq x y z
N MET A 1 -20.72 0.96 13.38
CA MET A 1 -20.53 2.35 12.93
C MET A 1 -19.04 2.50 12.69
N THR A 2 -18.46 2.70 11.49
CA THR A 2 -18.93 3.31 10.24
C THR A 2 -18.06 2.83 9.08
N ALA A 3 -18.57 1.98 8.17
CA ALA A 3 -17.90 1.70 6.90
C ALA A 3 -17.94 2.93 5.96
N ALA A 4 -19.06 3.66 6.00
CA ALA A 4 -19.35 4.79 5.12
C ALA A 4 -18.58 6.10 5.39
N ASN A 5 -17.75 6.17 6.44
CA ASN A 5 -17.05 7.42 6.79
C ASN A 5 -15.64 7.49 6.17
N THR A 6 -15.03 6.36 5.84
CA THR A 6 -13.67 6.31 5.28
C THR A 6 -13.67 6.61 3.78
N ASP A 7 -14.66 6.11 3.04
CA ASP A 7 -14.83 6.37 1.60
C ASP A 7 -14.95 7.87 1.30
N LYS A 8 -15.53 8.65 2.23
CA LYS A 8 -15.60 10.12 2.12
C LYS A 8 -14.30 10.84 2.45
N GLN A 9 -13.41 10.24 3.25
CA GLN A 9 -12.16 10.87 3.68
C GLN A 9 -11.04 10.77 2.64
N LEU A 10 -11.07 9.73 1.80
CA LEU A 10 -10.05 9.54 0.76
C LEU A 10 -10.30 10.38 -0.50
N ILE A 11 -11.56 10.73 -0.77
CA ILE A 11 -11.94 11.56 -1.92
C ILE A 11 -11.32 12.96 -1.74
N GLY A 12 -10.47 13.36 -2.69
CA GLY A 12 -9.78 14.65 -2.67
C GLY A 12 -8.38 14.62 -2.05
N CYS A 13 -7.94 13.48 -1.51
CA CYS A 13 -6.54 13.28 -1.14
C CYS A 13 -5.64 13.29 -2.39
N SER A 14 -4.42 13.79 -2.25
CA SER A 14 -3.43 13.65 -3.32
C SER A 14 -2.96 12.20 -3.43
N VAL A 15 -2.46 11.80 -4.61
CA VAL A 15 -1.84 10.47 -4.78
C VAL A 15 -0.69 10.26 -3.79
N SER A 16 0.05 11.33 -3.44
CA SER A 16 1.09 11.26 -2.42
C SER A 16 0.52 10.90 -1.04
N ASP A 17 -0.56 11.55 -0.62
CA ASP A 17 -1.19 11.25 0.68
C ASP A 17 -1.75 9.83 0.72
N LEU A 18 -2.39 9.41 -0.38
CA LEU A 18 -2.89 8.04 -0.53
C LEU A 18 -1.75 7.03 -0.48
N GLN A 19 -0.62 7.29 -1.14
CA GLN A 19 0.53 6.38 -1.15
C GLN A 19 1.17 6.25 0.24
N LEU A 20 1.33 7.34 0.97
CA LEU A 20 1.82 7.32 2.35
C LEU A 20 0.86 6.53 3.26
N TYR A 21 -0.43 6.71 3.06
CA TYR A 21 -1.45 5.99 3.82
C TYR A 21 -1.48 4.50 3.47
N ALA A 22 -1.29 4.14 2.20
CA ALA A 22 -1.13 2.76 1.76
C ALA A 22 0.07 2.08 2.44
N ALA A 23 1.21 2.78 2.51
CA ALA A 23 2.42 2.30 3.18
C ALA A 23 2.16 2.03 4.68
N ALA A 24 1.50 2.98 5.37
CA ALA A 24 1.13 2.81 6.78
C ALA A 24 0.15 1.63 7.00
N CYS A 25 -0.79 1.41 6.06
CA CYS A 25 -1.71 0.28 6.14
C CYS A 25 -0.99 -1.06 5.92
N LEU A 26 -0.05 -1.13 4.98
CA LEU A 26 0.79 -2.31 4.77
C LEU A 26 1.65 -2.60 6.00
N GLU A 27 2.25 -1.58 6.60
CA GLU A 27 2.99 -1.69 7.86
C GLU A 27 2.10 -2.25 8.98
N ALA A 28 0.91 -1.68 9.19
CA ALA A 28 -0.04 -2.13 10.20
C ALA A 28 -0.47 -3.60 9.99
N TYR A 29 -0.65 -4.02 8.74
CA TYR A 29 -0.93 -5.42 8.39
C TYR A 29 0.24 -6.33 8.77
N CYS A 30 1.46 -5.98 8.35
CA CYS A 30 2.64 -6.80 8.64
C CYS A 30 2.90 -6.91 10.15
N LEU A 31 2.75 -5.81 10.89
CA LEU A 31 2.86 -5.79 12.35
C LEU A 31 1.83 -6.70 13.01
N LYS A 32 0.56 -6.68 12.58
CA LYS A 32 -0.49 -7.53 13.14
C LYS A 32 -0.22 -9.01 12.90
N GLN A 33 0.23 -9.35 11.69
CA GLN A 33 0.49 -10.73 11.27
C GLN A 33 1.84 -11.25 11.75
N GLY A 34 2.66 -10.42 12.42
CA GLY A 34 4.01 -10.80 12.87
C GLY A 34 5.00 -11.01 11.72
N ILE A 35 4.72 -10.42 10.55
CA ILE A 35 5.59 -10.49 9.37
C ILE A 35 6.69 -9.44 9.53
N ALA A 36 7.90 -9.90 9.86
CA ALA A 36 9.09 -9.06 9.95
C ALA A 36 10.15 -9.58 8.96
N HIS A 37 10.37 -8.84 7.88
CA HIS A 37 11.28 -9.25 6.81
C HIS A 37 11.89 -8.04 6.08
N PRO A 38 13.21 -8.02 5.79
CA PRO A 38 13.87 -6.87 5.17
C PRO A 38 13.25 -6.42 3.84
N ALA A 39 12.78 -7.35 3.01
CA ALA A 39 12.11 -6.99 1.75
C ALA A 39 10.78 -6.23 1.95
N VAL A 40 10.09 -6.47 3.07
CA VAL A 40 8.88 -5.72 3.44
C VAL A 40 9.29 -4.33 3.93
N ASP A 41 10.31 -4.24 4.77
CA ASP A 41 10.84 -2.97 5.28
C ASP A 41 11.32 -2.05 4.13
N ASP A 42 12.05 -2.62 3.17
CA ASP A 42 12.54 -1.91 1.99
C ASP A 42 11.39 -1.42 1.11
N LEU A 43 10.34 -2.22 0.94
CA LEU A 43 9.14 -1.82 0.21
C LEU A 43 8.41 -0.69 0.92
N ILE A 44 8.11 -0.84 2.21
CA ILE A 44 7.40 0.21 2.98
C ILE A 44 8.17 1.53 2.88
N LYS A 45 9.49 1.49 3.12
CA LYS A 45 10.36 2.67 2.99
C LYS A 45 10.34 3.28 1.59
N HIS A 46 10.28 2.45 0.55
CA HIS A 46 10.16 2.92 -0.83
C HIS A 46 8.83 3.64 -1.08
N LEU A 47 7.72 3.08 -0.61
CA LEU A 47 6.38 3.67 -0.73
C LEU A 47 6.26 4.96 0.07
N GLU A 48 6.84 5.03 1.28
CA GLU A 48 6.93 6.26 2.07
C GLU A 48 7.78 7.34 1.38
N GLY A 49 8.71 6.94 0.52
CA GLY A 49 9.56 7.82 -0.28
C GLY A 49 8.93 8.33 -1.57
N TYR A 50 7.59 8.28 -1.71
CA TYR A 50 6.90 8.74 -2.92
C TYR A 50 7.27 10.20 -3.25
N PRO A 51 7.80 10.48 -4.45
CA PRO A 51 8.39 11.78 -4.74
C PRO A 51 7.41 12.78 -5.35
N GLU A 52 7.86 14.02 -5.46
CA GLU A 52 7.27 15.01 -6.36
C GLU A 52 7.46 14.62 -7.85
N LYS A 53 6.70 15.27 -8.74
CA LYS A 53 6.50 14.86 -10.14
C LYS A 53 7.78 14.61 -10.95
N ASP A 54 8.86 15.33 -10.69
CA ASP A 54 10.10 15.27 -11.48
C ASP A 54 10.94 14.00 -11.23
N ARG A 55 10.65 13.24 -10.17
CA ARG A 55 11.41 12.03 -9.80
C ARG A 55 10.60 10.74 -9.86
N LEU A 56 9.35 10.80 -10.30
CA LEU A 56 8.44 9.65 -10.36
C LEU A 56 9.02 8.48 -11.18
N LEU A 57 9.65 8.72 -12.33
CA LEU A 57 10.25 7.66 -13.13
C LEU A 57 11.47 7.01 -12.46
N ALA A 58 12.26 7.79 -11.70
CA ALA A 58 13.40 7.25 -10.96
C ALA A 58 12.92 6.41 -9.77
N TRP A 59 11.87 6.86 -9.09
CA TRP A 59 11.20 6.12 -8.04
C TRP A 59 10.58 4.81 -8.57
N GLU A 60 9.80 4.88 -9.64
CA GLU A 60 9.19 3.71 -10.29
C GLU A 60 10.24 2.64 -10.63
N ARG A 61 11.36 3.02 -11.23
CA ARG A 61 12.47 2.12 -11.54
C ARG A 61 13.12 1.53 -10.30
N ALA A 62 13.31 2.33 -9.24
CA ALA A 62 13.88 1.85 -7.99
C ALA A 62 12.97 0.80 -7.33
N GLY A 63 11.65 1.02 -7.33
CA GLY A 63 10.66 0.08 -6.81
C GLY A 63 10.68 -1.25 -7.56
N ALA A 64 10.83 -1.21 -8.88
CA ALA A 64 10.94 -2.42 -9.70
C ALA A 64 12.18 -3.28 -9.40
N GLN A 65 13.21 -2.73 -8.74
CA GLN A 65 14.42 -3.48 -8.35
C GLN A 65 14.34 -4.08 -6.94
N LEU A 66 13.26 -3.84 -6.20
CA LEU A 66 13.08 -4.41 -4.87
C LEU A 66 12.79 -5.92 -4.97
N ALA A 67 13.24 -6.67 -3.96
CA ALA A 67 12.96 -8.10 -3.86
C ALA A 67 11.47 -8.41 -3.68
N LEU A 68 10.72 -7.48 -3.07
CA LEU A 68 9.26 -7.46 -3.02
C LEU A 68 8.79 -6.17 -3.68
N ASN A 69 8.10 -6.26 -4.81
CA ASN A 69 7.78 -5.09 -5.64
C ASN A 69 6.30 -4.95 -6.03
N GLY A 70 5.44 -5.94 -5.71
CA GLY A 70 3.99 -5.89 -5.97
C GLY A 70 3.61 -5.83 -7.46
N ARG A 71 4.47 -6.33 -8.36
CA ARG A 71 4.28 -6.23 -9.83
C ARG A 71 4.04 -7.59 -10.50
N GLY A 72 3.57 -8.56 -9.73
CA GLY A 72 3.32 -9.93 -10.20
C GLY A 72 4.55 -10.85 -10.20
N ASP A 73 5.69 -10.38 -9.69
CA ASP A 73 6.85 -11.24 -9.41
C ASP A 73 6.57 -12.15 -8.20
N ASP A 74 7.21 -13.32 -8.18
CA ASP A 74 7.11 -14.25 -7.05
C ASP A 74 7.61 -13.61 -5.75
N LEU A 75 6.89 -13.85 -4.66
CA LEU A 75 7.34 -13.46 -3.32
C LEU A 75 8.68 -14.14 -2.99
N PRO A 76 9.62 -13.45 -2.31
CA PRO A 76 10.84 -14.08 -1.82
C PRO A 76 10.54 -15.32 -0.99
N ALA A 77 11.19 -16.46 -1.28
CA ALA A 77 10.92 -17.72 -0.57
C ALA A 77 11.11 -17.60 0.95
N SER A 78 12.05 -16.77 1.40
CA SER A 78 12.27 -16.46 2.82
C SER A 78 11.12 -15.70 3.46
N LEU A 79 10.41 -14.86 2.69
CA LEU A 79 9.21 -14.15 3.14
C LEU A 79 8.00 -15.09 3.15
N VAL A 80 7.83 -15.92 2.12
CA VAL A 80 6.75 -16.93 2.06
C VAL A 80 6.79 -17.86 3.27
N ALA A 81 7.98 -18.24 3.74
CA ALA A 81 8.14 -19.09 4.92
C ALA A 81 7.64 -18.47 6.24
N LEU A 82 7.41 -17.15 6.28
CA LEU A 82 6.89 -16.42 7.44
C LEU A 82 5.36 -16.25 7.41
N ILE A 83 4.71 -16.57 6.28
CA ILE A 83 3.29 -16.31 6.05
C ILE A 83 2.55 -17.64 6.07
N ALA A 84 1.41 -17.69 6.77
CA ALA A 84 0.55 -18.87 6.74
C ALA A 84 0.06 -19.12 5.30
N PRO A 85 0.05 -20.36 4.78
CA PRO A 85 -0.33 -20.64 3.40
C PRO A 85 -1.67 -20.04 2.96
N GLU A 86 -2.64 -20.02 3.88
CA GLU A 86 -3.97 -19.42 3.69
C GLU A 86 -3.96 -17.89 3.56
N ASP A 87 -2.93 -17.22 4.06
CA ASP A 87 -2.80 -15.76 4.06
C ASP A 87 -1.95 -15.23 2.90
N ILE A 88 -1.24 -16.11 2.16
CA ILE A 88 -0.33 -15.71 1.07
C ILE A 88 -1.04 -14.85 0.02
N GLU A 89 -2.23 -15.26 -0.44
CA GLU A 89 -2.99 -14.51 -1.44
C GLU A 89 -3.43 -13.13 -0.90
N THR A 90 -3.83 -13.08 0.37
CA THR A 90 -4.22 -11.83 1.03
C THR A 90 -3.02 -10.89 1.17
N PHE A 91 -1.85 -11.44 1.53
CA PHE A 91 -0.60 -10.69 1.63
C PHE A 91 -0.16 -10.13 0.27
N SER A 92 -0.17 -10.96 -0.78
CA SER A 92 0.13 -10.46 -2.14
C SER A 92 -0.84 -9.37 -2.55
N SER A 93 -2.14 -9.54 -2.28
CA SER A 93 -3.16 -8.57 -2.65
C SER A 93 -2.99 -7.20 -1.97
N ILE A 94 -2.62 -7.17 -0.68
CA ILE A 94 -2.34 -5.90 0.00
C ILE A 94 -1.05 -5.25 -0.49
N VAL A 95 0.00 -6.04 -0.76
CA VAL A 95 1.26 -5.54 -1.34
C VAL A 95 1.02 -4.92 -2.72
N ASP A 96 0.38 -5.66 -3.63
CA ASP A 96 0.06 -5.19 -4.98
C ASP A 96 -0.78 -3.91 -4.93
N SER A 97 -1.82 -3.92 -4.09
CA SER A 97 -2.68 -2.74 -3.94
C SER A 97 -1.90 -1.53 -3.41
N ALA A 98 -0.99 -1.72 -2.44
CA ALA A 98 -0.21 -0.63 -1.87
C ALA A 98 0.77 -0.01 -2.87
N VAL A 99 1.32 -0.82 -3.78
CA VAL A 99 2.20 -0.37 -4.86
C VAL A 99 1.40 0.37 -5.95
N GLU A 100 0.24 -0.15 -6.31
CA GLU A 100 -0.58 0.41 -7.40
C GLU A 100 -1.18 1.78 -7.08
N VAL A 101 -1.38 2.13 -5.80
CA VAL A 101 -1.89 3.46 -5.40
C VAL A 101 -1.10 4.60 -6.02
N GLY A 102 0.23 4.56 -5.96
CA GLY A 102 1.11 5.59 -6.52
C GLY A 102 1.52 5.37 -7.97
N MET A 103 1.26 4.17 -8.51
CA MET A 103 1.71 3.77 -9.85
C MET A 103 0.64 3.83 -10.92
N VAL A 104 -0.62 3.49 -10.60
CA VAL A 104 -1.65 3.22 -11.61
C VAL A 104 -1.90 4.40 -12.56
N ASP A 105 -1.75 5.62 -12.05
CA ASP A 105 -1.95 6.88 -12.79
C ASP A 105 -0.62 7.63 -13.06
N LEU A 106 0.53 7.01 -12.80
CA LEU A 106 1.86 7.63 -12.86
C LEU A 106 2.18 8.28 -14.21
N TYR A 107 1.62 7.76 -15.30
CA TYR A 107 1.80 8.29 -16.66
C TYR A 107 0.76 9.34 -17.07
N GLY A 108 0.13 10.00 -16.09
CA GLY A 108 -0.84 11.07 -16.32
C GLY A 108 -2.29 10.58 -16.39
N GLY A 109 -2.58 9.40 -15.84
CA GLY A 109 -3.95 8.99 -15.56
C GLY A 109 -4.58 9.97 -14.57
N ALA A 110 -5.86 10.26 -14.75
CA ALA A 110 -6.65 11.04 -13.81
C ALA A 110 -7.91 10.24 -13.51
N THR A 111 -7.72 9.10 -12.84
CA THR A 111 -8.76 8.11 -12.57
C THR A 111 -9.02 8.00 -11.07
N ASP A 112 -10.06 7.27 -10.72
CA ASP A 112 -10.36 6.93 -9.32
C ASP A 112 -9.61 5.66 -8.87
N LEU A 113 -8.71 5.10 -9.70
CA LEU A 113 -8.02 3.84 -9.41
C LEU A 113 -7.17 3.88 -8.13
N PRO A 114 -6.43 4.97 -7.80
CA PRO A 114 -5.71 5.06 -6.53
C PRO A 114 -6.63 4.87 -5.31
N VAL A 115 -7.84 5.44 -5.36
CA VAL A 115 -8.84 5.31 -4.29
C VAL A 115 -9.40 3.89 -4.24
N ILE A 116 -9.66 3.27 -5.40
CA ILE A 116 -10.13 1.88 -5.47
C ILE A 116 -9.10 0.91 -4.86
N PHE A 117 -7.80 1.13 -5.07
CA PHE A 117 -6.76 0.31 -4.42
C PHE A 117 -6.70 0.54 -2.91
N MET A 118 -6.87 1.79 -2.45
CA MET A 118 -7.01 2.06 -1.01
C MET A 118 -8.21 1.35 -0.39
N ASP A 119 -9.35 1.32 -1.06
CA ASP A 119 -10.54 0.63 -0.58
C ASP A 119 -10.30 -0.88 -0.44
N LYS A 120 -9.53 -1.49 -1.35
CA LYS A 120 -9.10 -2.89 -1.24
C LYS A 120 -8.23 -3.11 0.00
N ILE A 121 -7.24 -2.25 0.24
CA ILE A 121 -6.36 -2.31 1.42
C ILE A 121 -7.19 -2.20 2.70
N ILE A 122 -8.07 -1.20 2.79
CA ILE A 122 -8.96 -0.99 3.95
C ILE A 122 -9.87 -2.19 4.19
N ALA A 123 -10.41 -2.78 3.12
CA ALA A 123 -11.23 -3.98 3.23
C ALA A 123 -10.43 -5.18 3.79
N ILE A 124 -9.16 -5.34 3.39
CA ILE A 124 -8.27 -6.38 3.93
C ILE A 124 -8.01 -6.13 5.42
N LEU A 125 -7.63 -4.92 5.82
CA LEU A 125 -7.38 -4.58 7.23
C LEU A 125 -8.62 -4.85 8.10
N ARG A 126 -9.79 -4.38 7.65
CA ARG A 126 -11.06 -4.58 8.37
C ARG A 126 -11.42 -6.06 8.52
N ARG A 127 -11.24 -6.88 7.47
CA ARG A 127 -11.48 -8.33 7.52
C ARG A 127 -10.57 -9.04 8.51
N ASN A 128 -9.35 -8.54 8.68
CA ASN A 128 -8.35 -9.06 9.61
C ASN A 128 -8.42 -8.40 11.01
N LEU A 129 -9.45 -7.59 11.28
CA LEU A 129 -9.64 -6.87 12.55
C LEU A 129 -8.42 -6.02 12.94
N ILE A 130 -7.81 -5.38 11.93
CA ILE A 130 -6.73 -4.43 12.09
C ILE A 130 -7.32 -3.02 12.11
N ASP A 131 -6.94 -2.24 13.12
CA ASP A 131 -7.29 -0.83 13.20
C ASP A 131 -6.61 -0.06 12.06
N LEU A 132 -7.38 0.82 11.42
CA LEU A 132 -6.84 1.66 10.36
C LEU A 132 -5.88 2.70 10.96
N PRO A 133 -4.69 2.90 10.38
CA PRO A 133 -3.80 4.00 10.76
C PRO A 133 -4.49 5.36 10.60
N GLU A 134 -3.94 6.39 11.26
CA GLU A 134 -4.40 7.76 11.02
C GLU A 134 -3.96 8.24 9.63
N LEU A 135 -4.90 8.82 8.88
CA LEU A 135 -4.61 9.47 7.61
C LEU A 135 -3.81 10.76 7.87
N LYS A 136 -2.50 10.71 7.65
CA LYS A 136 -1.65 11.91 7.70
C LYS A 136 -1.97 12.78 6.48
N GLY A 137 -2.36 14.04 6.70
CA GLY A 137 -2.62 15.01 5.63
C GLY A 137 -4.08 15.36 5.37
N ALA A 138 -5.05 14.75 6.08
CA ALA A 138 -6.42 15.24 6.07
C ALA A 138 -6.44 16.63 6.73
N ALA A 139 -6.52 17.68 5.92
CA ALA A 139 -6.93 18.98 6.41
C ALA A 139 -8.27 18.77 7.11
N ILE A 140 -8.29 18.99 8.42
CA ILE A 140 -9.53 19.15 9.18
C ILE A 140 -10.17 20.41 8.59
N VAL A 141 -11.11 20.23 7.68
CA VAL A 141 -12.00 21.32 7.21
C VAL A 141 -13.16 21.42 8.17
#